data_AF-A0A6S7IAH7-F1
#
_entry.id   AF-A0A6S7IAH7-F1
#
_cell.length_a   1.000
_cell.length_b   1.000
_cell.length_c   1.000
_cell.angle_alpha   90.00
_cell.angle_beta   90.00
_cell.angle_gamma   90.00
#
_symmetry.space_group_name_H-M   'P 1'
#
loop_
_entity.id
_entity.type
_entity.pdbx_description
1 polymer ?
#
loop_
_entity_poly.entity_id
_entity_poly.type
_entity_poly.pdbx_seq_one_letter_code
_entity_poly.pdbx_strand_id
1 'polypeptide(L)'
;MAKTITVDEALAELGGFGLFQWLIYLGASIAEMAVTYQIFLLTFITAEPKWLCRNESLICNFSEPMGLTDDDYEARCDMPRSEWKFADDFTSIVTEVGSDQYVAIY
;
A
#
# COMPACT_ATOMS: atom_id res chain seq x y z
N MET A 1 -5.14 -23.33 53.68
CA MET A 1 -6.62 -23.26 53.53
C MET A 1 -6.91 -23.04 52.06
N ALA A 2 -7.70 -23.92 51.43
CA ALA A 2 -8.07 -23.74 50.03
C ALA A 2 -9.03 -22.55 49.93
N LYS A 3 -8.71 -21.58 49.06
CA LYS A 3 -9.60 -20.46 48.74
C LYS A 3 -10.76 -21.03 47.92
N THR A 4 -11.97 -21.05 48.48
CA THR A 4 -13.18 -21.40 47.73
C THR A 4 -13.56 -20.21 46.87
N ILE A 5 -13.18 -20.24 45.60
CA ILE A 5 -13.50 -19.21 44.61
C ILE A 5 -14.70 -19.68 43.79
N THR A 6 -15.60 -18.75 43.46
CA THR A 6 -16.74 -19.06 42.58
C THR A 6 -16.25 -19.17 41.13
N VAL A 7 -16.97 -19.93 40.28
CA VAL A 7 -16.57 -20.17 38.89
C VAL A 7 -16.43 -18.87 38.10
N ASP A 8 -17.34 -17.90 38.30
CA ASP A 8 -17.30 -16.60 37.63
C ASP A 8 -16.08 -15.76 38.04
N GLU A 9 -15.67 -15.85 39.31
CA GLU A 9 -14.52 -15.13 39.84
C GLU A 9 -13.20 -15.73 39.34
N ALA A 10 -13.14 -17.06 39.21
CA ALA A 10 -12.02 -17.74 38.57
C ALA A 10 -11.94 -17.42 37.07
N LEU A 11 -13.07 -17.32 36.37
CA LEU A 11 -13.11 -16.94 34.95
C LEU A 11 -12.76 -15.47 34.73
N ALA A 12 -13.13 -14.56 35.63
CA ALA A 12 -12.72 -13.17 35.58
C ALA A 12 -11.20 -13.01 35.81
N GLU A 13 -10.62 -13.81 36.70
CA GLU A 13 -9.19 -13.80 37.01
C GLU A 13 -8.34 -14.45 35.89
N LEU A 14 -8.84 -15.51 35.23
CA LEU A 14 -8.17 -16.16 34.10
C LEU A 14 -8.42 -15.47 32.75
N GLY A 15 -9.57 -14.83 32.58
CA GLY A 15 -10.01 -14.17 31.35
C GLY A 15 -9.64 -12.69 31.26
N GLY A 16 -9.14 -12.08 32.34
CA GLY A 16 -8.68 -10.70 32.36
C GLY A 16 -7.35 -10.54 31.61
N PHE A 17 -7.30 -9.64 30.63
CA PHE A 17 -6.08 -9.32 29.87
C PHE A 17 -5.03 -8.64 30.78
N GLY A 18 -4.22 -9.45 31.44
CA GLY A 18 -3.19 -9.00 32.38
C GLY A 18 -1.96 -8.41 31.69
N LEU A 19 -1.05 -7.82 32.48
CA LEU A 19 0.19 -7.23 31.96
C LEU A 19 1.02 -8.23 31.13
N PHE A 20 1.10 -9.49 31.56
CA PHE A 20 1.82 -10.52 30.83
C PHE A 20 1.20 -10.84 29.46
N GLN A 21 -0.13 -10.89 29.37
CA GLN A 21 -0.83 -11.09 28.10
C GLN A 21 -0.65 -9.88 27.18
N TRP A 22 -0.64 -8.65 27.71
CA TRP A 22 -0.29 -7.45 26.94
C TRP A 22 1.12 -7.49 26.37
N LEU A 23 2.10 -7.93 27.17
CA LEU A 23 3.50 -8.04 26.71
C LEU A 23 3.64 -9.10 25.61
N ILE A 24 2.99 -10.26 25.76
CA ILE A 24 2.97 -11.29 24.72
C ILE A 24 2.26 -10.77 23.47
N TYR A 25 1.11 -10.12 23.63
CA TYR A 25 0.36 -9.56 22.50
C TYR A 25 1.20 -8.53 21.73
N LEU A 26 1.83 -7.58 22.43
CA LEU A 26 2.70 -6.59 21.82
C LEU A 26 3.91 -7.24 21.12
N GLY A 27 4.55 -8.21 21.78
CA GLY A 27 5.66 -8.95 21.20
C GLY A 27 5.27 -9.71 19.93
N ALA A 28 4.11 -10.37 19.94
CA ALA A 28 3.54 -11.03 18.77
C ALA A 28 3.21 -10.03 17.65
N SER A 29 2.58 -8.89 17.97
CA SER A 29 2.27 -7.85 16.98
C SER A 29 3.52 -7.26 16.32
N ILE A 30 4.60 -7.03 17.10
CA ILE A 30 5.88 -6.56 16.53
C ILE A 30 6.52 -7.64 15.65
N ALA A 31 6.44 -8.91 16.03
CA ALA A 31 6.93 -10.01 15.19
C ALA A 31 6.14 -10.10 13.87
N GLU A 32 4.82 -9.90 13.89
CA GLU A 32 3.96 -9.88 12.70
C GLU A 32 4.22 -8.68 11.79
N MET A 33 4.69 -7.54 12.32
CA MET A 33 5.09 -6.39 11.50
C MET A 33 6.15 -6.75 10.45
N ALA A 34 7.09 -7.65 10.77
CA ALA A 34 8.14 -8.05 9.83
C ALA A 34 7.57 -8.74 8.58
N VAL A 35 6.46 -9.46 8.72
CA VAL A 35 5.80 -10.18 7.62
C VAL A 35 4.82 -9.27 6.88
N THR A 36 4.03 -8.49 7.62
CA THR A 36 3.00 -7.62 7.07
C THR A 36 3.56 -6.40 6.33
N TYR A 37 4.74 -5.92 6.71
CA TYR A 37 5.41 -4.81 6.02
C TYR A 37 5.70 -5.12 4.55
N GLN A 38 6.05 -6.37 4.22
CA GLN A 38 6.31 -6.78 2.83
C GLN A 38 5.05 -6.66 1.97
N ILE A 39 3.89 -7.04 2.50
CA ILE A 39 2.61 -6.91 1.80
C ILE A 39 2.23 -5.43 1.67
N PHE A 40 2.49 -4.63 2.69
CA PHE A 40 2.25 -3.19 2.64
C PHE A 40 3.04 -2.53 1.50
N LEU A 41 4.31 -2.89 1.31
CA LEU A 41 5.12 -2.39 0.19
C LEU A 41 4.52 -2.76 -1.18
N LEU A 42 4.04 -3.99 -1.35
CA LEU A 42 3.41 -4.43 -2.60
C LEU A 42 2.20 -3.56 -2.98
N THR A 43 1.43 -3.07 -2.01
CA THR A 43 0.32 -2.16 -2.28
C THR A 43 0.78 -0.86 -2.96
N PHE A 44 1.91 -0.28 -2.53
CA PHE A 44 2.41 0.96 -3.15
C PHE A 44 3.13 0.74 -4.49
N ILE A 45 3.66 -0.48 -4.71
CA ILE A 45 4.25 -0.85 -6.01
C ILE A 45 3.15 -1.10 -7.05
N THR A 46 2.04 -1.69 -6.63
CA THR A 46 0.91 -2.02 -7.53
C THR A 46 -0.09 -0.89 -7.70
N ALA A 47 -0.14 0.07 -6.76
CA ALA A 47 -0.91 1.29 -6.89
C ALA A 47 -0.25 2.20 -7.92
N GLU A 48 -0.59 1.99 -9.19
CA GLU A 48 -0.14 2.85 -10.26
C GLU A 48 -1.10 4.04 -10.43
N PRO A 49 -0.59 5.28 -10.45
CA PRO A 49 -1.41 6.45 -10.67
C PRO A 49 -1.86 6.50 -12.13
N LYS A 50 -2.96 7.22 -12.35
CA LYS A 50 -3.40 7.52 -13.70
C LYS A 50 -2.31 8.29 -14.45
N TRP A 51 -2.32 8.22 -15.77
CA TRP A 51 -1.43 9.00 -16.62
C TRP A 51 -2.23 9.93 -17.53
N LEU A 52 -1.61 11.03 -17.94
CA LEU A 52 -2.19 12.03 -18.83
C LEU A 52 -1.18 12.46 -19.89
N CYS A 53 -1.68 12.98 -21.00
CA CYS A 53 -0.85 13.58 -22.03
C CYS A 53 -0.14 14.84 -21.49
N ARG A 54 1.11 15.06 -21.91
CA ARG A 54 1.80 16.32 -21.69
C ARG A 54 1.15 17.38 -22.60
N ASN A 55 0.97 18.60 -22.10
CA ASN A 55 0.41 19.69 -22.90
C ASN A 55 1.23 19.86 -24.19
N GLU A 56 0.53 19.93 -25.33
CA GLU A 56 1.07 20.10 -26.68
C GLU A 56 1.72 18.86 -27.34
N SER A 57 1.51 17.66 -26.79
CA SER A 57 1.89 16.43 -27.52
C SER A 57 1.06 16.29 -28.81
N LEU A 58 1.74 16.08 -29.94
CA LEU A 58 1.10 15.73 -31.21
C LEU A 58 0.78 14.22 -31.31
N ILE A 59 1.34 13.42 -30.41
CA ILE A 59 1.28 11.96 -30.42
C ILE A 59 0.20 11.48 -29.43
N CYS A 60 0.15 12.09 -28.25
CA CYS A 60 -0.82 11.79 -27.20
C CYS A 60 -2.02 12.73 -27.33
N ASN A 61 -3.15 12.21 -27.82
CA ASN A 61 -4.38 12.99 -28.07
C ASN A 61 -5.53 12.62 -27.10
N PHE A 62 -5.20 12.16 -25.90
CA PHE A 62 -6.20 11.81 -24.88
C PHE A 62 -6.52 13.03 -24.01
N SER A 63 -7.80 13.35 -23.86
CA SER A 63 -8.28 14.48 -23.06
C SER A 63 -8.49 14.13 -21.59
N GLU A 64 -8.68 12.85 -21.26
CA GLU A 64 -8.96 12.38 -19.90
C GLU A 64 -7.79 11.59 -19.32
N PRO A 65 -7.60 11.62 -17.98
CA PRO A 65 -6.58 10.83 -17.32
C PRO A 65 -6.94 9.34 -17.34
N MET A 66 -6.00 8.55 -17.83
CA MET A 66 -6.13 7.12 -18.11
C MET A 66 -5.58 6.29 -16.95
N GLY A 67 -6.40 5.37 -16.43
CA GLY A 67 -6.04 4.44 -15.36
C GLY A 67 -5.99 2.98 -15.83
N LEU A 68 -5.55 2.10 -14.93
CA LEU A 68 -5.42 0.65 -15.16
C LEU A 68 -6.66 -0.06 -15.74
N THR A 69 -7.84 0.52 -15.53
CA THR A 69 -9.13 -0.07 -15.94
C THR A 69 -9.64 0.43 -17.27
N ASP A 70 -8.98 1.41 -17.88
CA ASP A 70 -9.45 2.06 -19.10
C ASP A 70 -8.89 1.32 -20.33
N ASP A 71 -9.70 1.17 -21.39
CA ASP A 71 -9.36 0.36 -22.57
C ASP A 71 -8.07 0.84 -23.26
N ASP A 72 -7.82 2.16 -23.29
CA ASP A 72 -6.63 2.74 -23.91
C ASP A 72 -5.42 2.82 -22.96
N TYR A 73 -5.45 2.18 -21.78
CA TYR A 73 -4.36 2.28 -20.78
C TYR A 73 -3.00 1.89 -21.37
N GLU A 74 -2.97 0.86 -22.22
CA GLU A 74 -1.77 0.37 -22.89
C GLU A 74 -1.28 1.27 -24.03
N ALA A 75 -2.06 2.27 -24.47
CA ALA A 75 -1.66 3.15 -25.57
C ALA A 75 -0.34 3.91 -25.27
N ARG A 76 -0.05 4.14 -23.98
CA ARG A 76 1.21 4.75 -23.52
C ARG A 76 2.45 3.91 -23.85
N CYS A 77 2.31 2.59 -24.00
CA CYS A 77 3.40 1.67 -24.28
C CYS A 77 3.91 1.81 -25.72
N ASP A 78 3.05 2.24 -26.64
CA ASP A 78 3.38 2.53 -28.03
C ASP A 78 3.81 3.99 -28.26
N MET A 79 3.79 4.83 -27.22
CA MET A 79 4.14 6.25 -27.29
C MET A 79 5.53 6.53 -26.66
N PRO A 80 6.27 7.52 -27.19
CA PRO A 80 7.49 7.98 -26.54
C PRO A 80 7.18 8.50 -25.13
N ARG A 81 8.05 8.15 -24.18
CA ARG A 81 7.88 8.49 -22.76
C ARG A 81 7.78 10.00 -22.48
N SER A 82 8.29 10.85 -23.39
CA SER A 82 8.21 12.31 -23.30
C SER A 82 6.79 12.86 -23.43
N GLU A 83 5.91 12.13 -24.12
CA GLU A 83 4.60 12.61 -24.55
C GLU A 83 3.52 12.52 -23.47
N TRP A 84 3.78 11.74 -22.41
CA TRP A 84 2.83 11.52 -21.33
C TRP A 84 3.51 11.55 -19.96
N LYS A 85 2.76 11.88 -18.92
CA LYS A 85 3.22 11.92 -17.53
C LYS A 85 2.18 11.30 -16.61
N PHE A 86 2.61 10.92 -15.41
CA PHE A 86 1.66 10.49 -14.38
C PHE A 86 0.87 11.68 -13.82
N ALA A 87 -0.35 11.42 -13.39
CA ALA A 87 -1.20 12.34 -12.67
C ALA A 87 -0.73 12.43 -11.21
N ASP A 88 -0.82 13.63 -10.63
CA ASP A 88 -0.40 13.90 -9.25
C ASP A 88 -1.50 13.52 -8.22
N ASP A 89 -2.36 12.56 -8.55
CA ASP A 89 -3.52 12.17 -7.72
C ASP A 89 -3.08 11.50 -6.41
N PHE A 90 -1.99 10.74 -6.43
CA PHE A 90 -1.36 10.17 -5.24
C PHE A 90 0.11 9.81 -5.50
N THR A 91 0.90 9.80 -4.44
CA THR A 91 2.32 9.45 -4.48
C THR A 91 2.49 7.93 -4.47
N SER A 92 2.78 7.36 -5.64
CA SER A 92 3.27 6.00 -5.83
C SER A 92 4.80 5.97 -5.92
N ILE A 93 5.40 4.78 -5.82
CA ILE A 93 6.84 4.60 -6.04
C ILE A 93 7.29 5.13 -7.41
N VAL A 94 6.43 5.04 -8.42
CA VAL A 94 6.70 5.48 -9.78
C VAL A 94 6.78 7.01 -9.87
N THR A 95 6.00 7.72 -9.05
CA THR A 95 6.01 9.19 -8.99
C THR A 95 7.07 9.76 -8.04
N GLU A 96 7.45 9.04 -6.97
CA GLU A 96 8.53 9.48 -6.06
C GLU A 96 9.90 9.49 -6.77
N VAL A 97 10.17 8.47 -7.57
CA VAL A 97 11.41 8.35 -8.36
C VAL A 97 11.27 9.08 -9.71
N GLY A 98 10.04 9.32 -10.15
CA GLY A 98 9.71 9.94 -11.44
C GLY A 98 9.79 11.47 -11.52
N SER A 99 10.25 12.16 -10.47
CA SER A 99 10.69 13.56 -10.64
C SER A 99 12.03 13.57 -11.37
N ASP A 100 11.92 13.45 -12.70
CA ASP A 100 12.95 13.58 -13.72
C ASP A 100 13.99 12.48 -13.89
N GLN A 101 14.02 11.37 -13.13
CA GLN A 101 15.04 10.34 -13.40
C GLN A 101 14.78 8.94 -12.80
N TYR A 102 14.64 7.96 -13.72
CA TYR A 102 15.16 6.57 -13.65
C TYR A 102 14.29 5.35 -13.30
N VAL A 103 14.79 4.23 -13.86
CA VAL A 103 14.76 2.80 -13.47
C VAL A 103 13.41 2.06 -13.52
N ALA A 104 13.23 1.29 -14.59
CA ALA A 104 12.44 0.06 -14.55
C ALA A 104 13.16 -0.93 -13.62
N ILE A 105 12.58 -1.15 -12.44
CA ILE A 105 13.02 -2.20 -11.53
C ILE A 105 12.51 -3.51 -12.14
N TYR A 106 13.42 -4.33 -12.67
CA TYR A 106 13.13 -5.71 -13.08
C TYR A 106 13.00 -6.61 -11.86
#